data_AF-A7TIZ6-F1
#
_entry.id   AF-A7TIZ6-F1
#
_cell.length_a   1.000
_cell.length_b   1.000
_cell.length_c   1.000
_cell.angle_alpha   90.00
_cell.angle_beta   90.00
_cell.angle_gamma   90.00
#
_symmetry.space_group_name_H-M   'P 1'
#
loop_
_entity.id
_entity.type
_entity.pdbx_description
1 polymer ?
#
loop_
_entity_poly.entity_id
_entity_poly.type
_entity_poly.pdbx_seq_one_letter_code
_entity_poly.pdbx_strand_id
1 'polypeptide(L)'
;MKELEKIIPKKCAGVSPMIVKDLTQQMIDEDGVISVEKCGSTNIYWCFKNQIVRKMFDSCNKIQSDIDSKSNSIKDIESQLKQTLANDRSPTFIANGKSYNRVEQLSNKRQLDEELKILQEKYKNLSNVKWDKFTYQERKTELVKQNNKLNLITDNIELLISYLNKKYFIDPQQIRSEYEIPQEFMEFTNEISSL
;
A
#
# COMPACT_ATOMS: atom_id res chain seq x y z
N MET A 1 0.18 -51.21 -20.90
CA MET A 1 0.58 -50.79 -22.25
C MET A 1 0.93 -51.95 -23.17
N LYS A 2 1.98 -52.74 -22.89
CA LYS A 2 2.40 -53.87 -23.75
C LYS A 2 1.31 -54.90 -24.07
N GLU A 3 0.38 -55.15 -23.15
CA GLU A 3 -0.77 -56.04 -23.40
C GLU A 3 -1.83 -55.43 -24.32
N LEU A 4 -2.06 -54.11 -24.23
CA LEU A 4 -2.97 -53.39 -25.13
C LEU A 4 -2.46 -53.39 -26.58
N GLU A 5 -1.15 -53.22 -26.77
CA GLU A 5 -0.49 -53.29 -28.08
C GLU A 5 -0.64 -54.66 -28.76
N LYS A 6 -0.82 -55.75 -27.98
CA LYS A 6 -1.07 -57.10 -28.51
C LYS A 6 -2.54 -57.40 -28.78
N ILE A 7 -3.44 -56.86 -27.96
CA ILE A 7 -4.87 -57.19 -28.00
C ILE A 7 -5.62 -56.34 -29.04
N ILE A 8 -5.26 -55.06 -29.19
CA ILE A 8 -5.98 -54.11 -30.06
C ILE A 8 -5.88 -54.48 -31.55
N PRO A 9 -4.68 -54.77 -32.11
CA PRO A 9 -4.57 -55.17 -33.52
C PRO A 9 -5.28 -56.49 -33.86
N LYS A 10 -5.53 -57.34 -32.85
CA LYS A 10 -6.27 -58.60 -33.01
C LYS A 10 -7.80 -58.41 -33.04
N LYS A 11 -8.30 -57.38 -32.36
CA LYS A 11 -9.75 -57.09 -32.25
C LYS A 11 -10.22 -56.03 -33.25
N CYS A 12 -9.34 -55.12 -33.66
CA CYS A 12 -9.63 -54.06 -34.61
C CYS A 12 -8.68 -54.19 -35.80
N ALA A 13 -9.19 -54.75 -36.91
CA ALA A 13 -8.42 -54.84 -38.14
C ALA A 13 -8.17 -53.41 -38.68
N GLY A 14 -6.89 -52.99 -38.73
CA GLY A 14 -6.48 -51.70 -39.26
C GLY A 14 -5.64 -50.83 -38.31
N VAL A 15 -5.50 -51.20 -37.03
CA VAL A 15 -4.66 -50.45 -36.08
C VAL A 15 -3.29 -51.12 -35.93
N SER A 16 -2.22 -50.41 -36.32
CA SER A 16 -0.84 -50.89 -36.14
C SER A 16 -0.44 -50.89 -34.65
N PRO A 17 0.29 -51.90 -34.15
CA PRO A 17 0.76 -51.93 -32.76
C PRO A 17 1.55 -50.68 -32.35
N MET A 18 2.25 -50.05 -33.31
CA MET A 18 3.11 -48.90 -33.07
C MET A 18 2.34 -47.61 -32.75
N ILE A 19 1.09 -47.48 -33.23
CA ILE A 19 0.23 -46.31 -32.98
C ILE A 19 -0.71 -46.47 -31.79
N VAL A 20 -0.80 -47.67 -31.21
CA VAL A 20 -1.73 -47.98 -30.11
C VAL A 20 -1.46 -47.12 -28.88
N LYS A 21 -0.19 -46.82 -28.60
CA LYS A 21 0.21 -45.98 -27.46
C LYS A 21 -0.31 -44.54 -27.62
N ASP A 22 -0.07 -43.95 -28.79
CA ASP A 22 -0.45 -42.57 -29.07
C ASP A 22 -1.98 -42.44 -29.13
N LEU A 23 -2.66 -43.40 -29.76
CA LEU A 23 -4.12 -43.44 -29.81
C LEU A 23 -4.74 -43.59 -28.41
N THR A 24 -4.18 -44.45 -27.56
CA THR A 24 -4.68 -44.62 -26.18
C THR A 24 -4.48 -43.34 -25.39
N GLN A 25 -3.35 -42.65 -25.57
CA GLN A 25 -3.08 -41.38 -24.90
C GLN A 25 -4.04 -40.28 -25.36
N GLN A 26 -4.31 -40.16 -26.66
CA GLN A 26 -5.32 -39.25 -27.21
C GLN A 26 -6.72 -39.53 -26.66
N MET A 27 -7.13 -40.80 -26.56
CA MET A 27 -8.44 -41.17 -26.00
C MET A 27 -8.55 -40.94 -24.48
N ILE A 28 -7.43 -40.82 -23.76
CA ILE A 28 -7.39 -40.42 -22.35
C ILE A 28 -7.49 -38.90 -22.23
N ASP A 29 -6.69 -38.17 -23.02
CA ASP A 29 -6.49 -36.74 -22.85
C ASP A 29 -7.61 -35.91 -23.51
N GLU A 30 -8.05 -36.26 -24.72
CA GLU A 30 -9.04 -35.49 -25.48
C GLU A 30 -10.48 -35.95 -25.20
N ASP A 31 -10.76 -37.24 -25.40
CA ASP A 31 -12.12 -37.76 -25.25
C ASP A 31 -12.45 -38.16 -23.80
N GLY A 32 -11.44 -38.39 -22.97
CA GLY A 32 -11.60 -38.87 -21.59
C GLY A 32 -12.39 -40.19 -21.50
N VAL A 33 -12.44 -40.97 -22.58
CA VAL A 33 -13.19 -42.22 -22.70
C VAL A 33 -12.49 -43.32 -21.89
N ILE A 34 -11.15 -43.33 -21.93
CA ILE A 34 -10.34 -44.30 -21.24
C ILE A 34 -9.79 -43.65 -19.96
N SER A 35 -9.94 -44.35 -18.84
CA SER A 35 -9.31 -43.97 -17.58
C SER A 35 -8.09 -44.83 -17.31
N VAL A 36 -7.08 -44.19 -16.74
CA VAL A 36 -5.84 -44.83 -16.35
C VAL A 36 -5.58 -44.60 -14.86
N GLU A 37 -5.20 -45.66 -14.16
CA GLU A 37 -4.73 -45.59 -12.77
C GLU A 37 -3.44 -46.36 -12.66
N LYS A 38 -2.53 -45.79 -11.88
CA LYS A 38 -1.22 -46.36 -11.63
C LYS A 38 -1.29 -47.20 -10.36
N CYS A 39 -1.26 -48.52 -10.52
CA CYS A 39 -1.18 -49.46 -9.42
C CYS A 39 0.25 -50.01 -9.31
N GLY A 40 1.04 -49.41 -8.41
CA GLY A 40 2.46 -49.75 -8.23
C GLY A 40 3.29 -49.44 -9.47
N SER A 41 3.86 -50.48 -10.08
CA SER A 41 4.66 -50.39 -11.32
C SER A 41 3.85 -50.54 -12.60
N THR A 42 2.53 -50.75 -12.51
CA THR A 42 1.68 -51.07 -13.66
C THR A 42 0.57 -50.04 -13.83
N ASN A 43 0.37 -49.56 -15.06
CA ASN A 43 -0.77 -48.73 -15.44
C ASN A 43 -1.93 -49.63 -15.88
N ILE A 44 -3.07 -49.48 -15.21
CA ILE A 44 -4.33 -50.18 -15.50
C ILE A 44 -5.21 -49.22 -16.32
N TYR A 45 -5.76 -49.71 -17.42
CA TYR A 45 -6.63 -48.94 -18.31
C TYR A 45 -8.02 -49.57 -18.31
N TRP A 46 -9.07 -48.78 -18.10
CA TRP A 46 -10.46 -49.22 -18.19
C TRP A 46 -11.35 -48.15 -18.81
N CYS A 47 -12.47 -48.59 -19.35
CA CYS A 47 -13.50 -47.73 -19.92
C CYS A 47 -14.85 -48.37 -19.64
N PHE A 48 -15.80 -47.60 -19.08
CA PHE A 48 -17.18 -48.03 -18.90
C PHE A 48 -18.08 -47.41 -19.97
N LYS A 49 -19.08 -48.16 -20.46
CA LYS A 49 -20.01 -47.71 -21.51
C LYS A 49 -20.67 -46.36 -21.20
N ASN A 50 -20.97 -46.09 -19.93
CA ASN A 50 -21.67 -44.87 -19.48
C ASN A 50 -20.74 -43.76 -18.97
N GLN A 51 -19.42 -43.93 -19.07
CA GLN A 51 -18.46 -42.99 -18.50
C GLN A 51 -18.51 -41.62 -19.18
N ILE A 52 -18.57 -41.59 -20.51
CA ILE A 52 -18.67 -40.37 -21.31
C ILE A 52 -19.99 -39.66 -21.04
N VAL A 53 -21.11 -40.43 -21.08
CA VAL A 53 -22.46 -39.90 -20.84
C VAL A 53 -22.55 -39.27 -19.44
N ARG A 54 -21.96 -39.91 -18.43
CA ARG A 54 -21.92 -39.38 -17.07
C ARG A 54 -21.08 -38.11 -16.96
N LYS A 55 -19.89 -38.07 -17.56
CA LYS A 55 -19.05 -36.85 -17.61
C LYS A 55 -19.77 -35.68 -18.29
N MET A 56 -20.47 -35.94 -19.39
CA MET A 56 -21.27 -34.94 -20.10
C MET A 56 -22.43 -34.43 -19.24
N PHE A 57 -23.13 -35.34 -18.56
CA PHE A 57 -24.21 -34.99 -17.63
C PHE A 57 -23.72 -34.15 -16.46
N ASP A 58 -22.62 -34.56 -15.82
CA ASP A 58 -22.00 -33.82 -14.71
C ASP A 58 -21.52 -32.43 -15.17
N SER A 59 -20.95 -32.33 -16.37
CA SER A 59 -20.54 -31.04 -16.96
C SER A 59 -21.74 -30.15 -17.25
N CYS A 60 -22.83 -30.72 -17.80
CA CYS A 60 -24.07 -29.99 -18.04
C CYS A 60 -24.68 -29.47 -16.73
N ASN A 61 -24.74 -30.30 -15.69
CA ASN A 61 -25.24 -29.89 -14.38
C ASN A 61 -24.37 -28.80 -13.74
N LYS A 62 -23.04 -28.91 -13.88
CA LYS A 62 -22.12 -27.88 -13.40
C LYS A 62 -22.36 -26.55 -14.12
N ILE A 63 -22.43 -26.57 -15.44
CA ILE A 63 -22.71 -25.38 -16.25
C ILE A 63 -24.08 -24.79 -15.87
N GLN A 64 -25.10 -25.63 -15.67
CA GLN A 64 -26.43 -25.18 -15.27
C GLN A 64 -26.40 -24.51 -13.88
N SER A 65 -25.73 -25.14 -12.91
CA SER A 65 -25.54 -24.56 -11.58
C SER A 65 -24.77 -23.23 -11.62
N ASP A 66 -23.76 -23.13 -12.49
CA ASP A 66 -22.99 -21.91 -12.69
C ASP A 66 -23.88 -20.81 -13.31
N ILE A 67 -24.71 -21.13 -14.30
CA ILE A 67 -25.68 -20.21 -14.90
C ILE A 67 -26.67 -19.72 -13.83
N ASP A 68 -27.22 -20.62 -13.02
CA ASP A 68 -28.20 -20.26 -11.98
C ASP A 68 -27.56 -19.38 -10.91
N SER A 69 -26.34 -19.71 -10.48
CA SER A 69 -25.56 -18.89 -9.53
C SER A 69 -25.27 -17.49 -10.07
N LYS A 70 -24.85 -17.38 -11.34
CA LYS A 70 -24.60 -16.09 -11.99
C LYS A 70 -25.89 -15.31 -12.20
N SER A 71 -26.98 -15.95 -12.59
CA SER A 71 -28.29 -15.32 -12.74
C SER A 71 -28.77 -14.72 -11.42
N ASN A 72 -28.64 -15.46 -10.31
CA ASN A 72 -28.99 -14.96 -8.98
C ASN A 72 -28.09 -13.79 -8.58
N SER A 73 -26.78 -13.90 -8.81
CA SER A 73 -25.83 -12.82 -8.54
C SER A 73 -26.17 -11.54 -9.32
N ILE A 74 -26.57 -11.66 -10.59
CA ILE A 74 -27.00 -10.53 -11.41
C ILE A 74 -28.26 -9.88 -10.81
N LYS A 75 -29.27 -10.66 -10.45
CA LYS A 75 -30.50 -10.15 -9.84
C LYS A 75 -30.23 -9.44 -8.52
N ASP A 76 -29.35 -10.00 -7.69
CA ASP A 76 -28.96 -9.40 -6.41
C ASP A 76 -28.25 -8.06 -6.61
N ILE A 77 -27.30 -8.01 -7.54
CA ILE A 77 -26.57 -6.76 -7.89
C ILE A 77 -27.53 -5.72 -8.48
N GLU A 78 -28.44 -6.12 -9.36
CA GLU A 78 -29.45 -5.21 -9.92
C GLU A 78 -30.39 -4.66 -8.85
N SER A 79 -30.78 -5.49 -7.88
CA SER A 79 -31.59 -5.07 -6.72
C SER A 79 -30.82 -4.06 -5.87
N GLN A 80 -29.56 -4.35 -5.54
CA GLN A 80 -28.69 -3.44 -4.78
C GLN A 80 -28.47 -2.11 -5.51
N LEU A 81 -28.27 -2.15 -6.83
CA LEU A 81 -28.11 -0.96 -7.67
C LEU A 81 -29.38 -0.10 -7.66
N LYS A 82 -30.57 -0.71 -7.78
CA LYS A 82 -31.86 0.00 -7.67
C LYS A 82 -32.04 0.64 -6.30
N GLN A 83 -31.74 -0.08 -5.21
CA GLN A 83 -31.83 0.46 -3.85
C GLN A 83 -30.86 1.63 -3.64
N THR A 84 -29.63 1.50 -4.12
CA THR A 84 -28.60 2.56 -4.01
C THR A 84 -28.99 3.81 -4.80
N LEU A 85 -29.57 3.65 -5.99
CA LEU A 85 -30.05 4.75 -6.82
C LEU A 85 -31.30 5.44 -6.24
N ALA A 86 -32.17 4.68 -5.57
CA ALA A 86 -33.37 5.23 -4.94
C ALA A 86 -33.07 6.01 -3.66
N ASN A 87 -32.08 5.55 -2.88
CA ASN A 87 -31.78 6.08 -1.56
C ASN A 87 -30.49 6.92 -1.55
N ASP A 88 -29.32 6.27 -1.42
CA ASP A 88 -28.05 6.94 -1.08
C ASP A 88 -27.48 7.82 -2.20
N ARG A 89 -27.71 7.42 -3.44
CA ARG A 89 -27.20 8.08 -4.65
C ARG A 89 -28.32 8.61 -5.53
N SER A 90 -29.45 8.94 -4.92
CA SER A 90 -30.52 9.60 -5.63
C SER A 90 -30.04 10.92 -6.25
N PRO A 91 -30.53 11.28 -7.45
CA PRO A 91 -30.18 12.54 -8.10
C PRO A 91 -30.68 13.75 -7.30
N THR A 92 -31.78 13.58 -6.56
CA THR A 92 -32.38 14.56 -5.67
C THR A 92 -32.60 13.93 -4.31
N PHE A 93 -32.24 14.65 -3.24
CA PHE A 93 -32.44 14.20 -1.87
C PHE A 93 -32.95 15.35 -1.01
N ILE A 94 -33.66 15.01 0.07
CA ILE A 94 -34.18 16.00 1.02
C ILE A 94 -33.30 15.98 2.26
N ALA A 95 -32.72 17.13 2.60
CA ALA A 95 -31.99 17.34 3.84
C ALA A 95 -32.53 18.61 4.51
N ASN A 96 -32.73 18.58 5.82
CA ASN A 96 -33.19 19.75 6.59
C ASN A 96 -34.46 20.44 6.00
N GLY A 97 -35.38 19.65 5.45
CA GLY A 97 -36.63 20.15 4.84
C GLY A 97 -36.49 20.80 3.47
N LYS A 98 -35.32 20.72 2.82
CA LYS A 98 -35.07 21.27 1.48
C LYS A 98 -34.63 20.18 0.51
N SER A 99 -35.08 20.28 -0.74
CA SER A 99 -34.66 19.39 -1.83
C SER A 99 -33.37 19.90 -2.46
N TYR A 100 -32.40 19.02 -2.63
CA TYR A 100 -31.09 19.33 -3.20
C TYR A 100 -30.79 18.44 -4.39
N ASN A 101 -30.19 19.03 -5.43
CA ASN A 101 -29.61 18.28 -6.53
C ASN A 101 -28.21 17.79 -6.17
N ARG A 102 -27.98 16.48 -6.25
CA ARG A 102 -26.70 15.87 -5.91
C ARG A 102 -25.53 16.39 -6.75
N VAL A 103 -25.73 16.61 -8.04
CA VAL A 103 -24.67 17.06 -8.96
C VAL A 103 -24.20 18.46 -8.57
N GLU A 104 -25.15 19.34 -8.26
CA GLU A 104 -24.86 20.69 -7.80
C GLU A 104 -24.14 20.68 -6.45
N GLN A 105 -24.62 19.90 -5.47
CA GLN A 105 -23.96 19.80 -4.16
C GLN A 105 -22.56 19.21 -4.24
N LEU A 106 -22.32 18.24 -5.13
CA LEU A 106 -20.98 17.71 -5.39
C LEU A 106 -20.07 18.76 -6.04
N SER A 107 -20.60 19.59 -6.93
CA SER A 107 -19.86 20.70 -7.53
C SER A 107 -19.48 21.74 -6.46
N ASN A 108 -20.45 22.16 -5.64
CA ASN A 108 -20.23 23.11 -4.55
C ASN A 108 -19.20 22.58 -3.53
N LYS A 109 -19.30 21.29 -3.18
CA LYS A 109 -18.30 20.65 -2.31
C LYS A 109 -16.89 20.73 -2.91
N ARG A 110 -16.74 20.44 -4.21
CA ARG A 110 -15.43 20.53 -4.87
C ARG A 110 -14.86 21.94 -4.83
N GLN A 111 -15.69 22.95 -5.12
CA GLN A 111 -15.28 24.35 -5.05
C GLN A 111 -14.84 24.74 -3.64
N LEU A 112 -15.63 24.37 -2.62
CA LEU A 112 -15.28 24.62 -1.22
C LEU A 112 -13.98 23.91 -0.80
N ASP A 113 -13.76 22.67 -1.27
CA ASP A 113 -12.53 21.92 -1.00
C ASP A 113 -11.31 22.61 -1.65
N GLU A 114 -11.46 23.19 -2.83
CA GLU A 114 -10.41 23.98 -3.50
C GLU A 114 -10.14 25.30 -2.77
N GLU A 115 -11.18 26.03 -2.38
CA GLU A 115 -11.06 27.26 -1.59
C GLU A 115 -10.39 27.01 -0.24
N LEU A 116 -10.76 25.91 0.43
CA LEU A 116 -10.14 25.51 1.70
C LEU A 116 -8.66 25.22 1.53
N LYS A 117 -8.24 24.53 0.46
CA LYS A 117 -6.82 24.30 0.19
C LYS A 117 -6.06 25.60 0.00
N ILE A 118 -6.59 26.52 -0.81
CA ILE A 118 -5.98 27.84 -1.03
C ILE A 118 -5.87 28.61 0.28
N LEU A 119 -6.92 28.58 1.11
CA LEU A 119 -6.94 29.29 2.39
C LEU A 119 -5.96 28.66 3.39
N GLN A 120 -5.84 27.34 3.42
CA GLN A 120 -4.87 26.63 4.25
C GLN A 120 -3.43 26.95 3.84
N GLU A 121 -3.13 27.01 2.55
CA GLU A 121 -1.81 27.43 2.06
C GLU A 121 -1.49 28.87 2.46
N LYS A 122 -2.44 29.79 2.26
CA LYS A 122 -2.31 31.18 2.72
C LYS A 122 -2.08 31.25 4.22
N TYR A 123 -2.84 30.50 5.01
CA TYR A 123 -2.68 30.45 6.46
C TYR A 123 -1.32 29.90 6.86
N LYS A 124 -0.82 28.84 6.22
CA LYS A 124 0.50 28.27 6.48
C LYS A 124 1.61 29.29 6.18
N ASN A 125 1.51 29.99 5.06
CA ASN A 125 2.47 31.04 4.69
C ASN A 125 2.45 32.18 5.70
N LEU A 126 1.25 32.62 6.13
CA LEU A 126 1.11 33.64 7.16
C LEU A 126 1.59 33.16 8.54
N SER A 127 1.37 31.90 8.90
CA SER A 127 1.81 31.32 10.17
C SER A 127 3.33 31.30 10.32
N ASN A 128 4.07 31.24 9.22
CA ASN A 128 5.54 31.32 9.25
C ASN A 128 6.05 32.74 9.56
N VAL A 129 5.23 33.76 9.29
CA VAL A 129 5.58 35.18 9.44
C VAL A 129 4.92 35.80 10.66
N LYS A 130 3.74 35.32 11.04
CA LYS A 130 2.95 35.86 12.14
C LYS A 130 3.49 35.36 13.47
N TRP A 131 3.94 36.31 14.28
CA TRP A 131 4.30 36.08 15.68
C TRP A 131 3.02 36.10 16.50
N ASP A 132 2.61 34.93 16.98
CA ASP A 132 1.60 34.81 18.01
C ASP A 132 2.29 34.84 19.38
N LYS A 133 1.55 35.16 20.44
CA LYS A 133 2.06 35.20 21.82
C LYS A 133 2.74 33.88 22.18
N PHE A 134 2.17 32.75 21.74
CA PHE A 134 2.74 31.42 21.97
C PHE A 134 4.03 31.20 21.18
N THR A 135 4.04 31.45 19.87
CA THR A 135 5.23 31.22 19.02
C THR A 135 6.38 32.17 19.38
N TYR A 136 6.08 33.39 19.81
CA TYR A 136 7.04 34.32 20.36
C TYR A 136 7.66 33.79 21.66
N GLN A 137 6.85 33.32 22.62
CA GLN A 137 7.34 32.76 23.86
C GLN A 137 8.21 31.52 23.62
N GLU A 138 7.78 30.62 22.74
CA GLU A 138 8.54 29.41 22.40
C GLU A 138 9.92 29.77 21.82
N ARG A 139 9.97 30.65 20.82
CA ARG A 139 11.24 31.10 20.24
C ARG A 139 12.11 31.87 21.23
N LYS A 140 11.53 32.68 22.12
CA LYS A 140 12.25 33.34 23.21
C LYS A 140 12.89 32.33 24.14
N THR A 141 12.15 31.29 24.55
CA THR A 141 12.71 30.24 25.42
C THR A 141 13.83 29.45 24.73
N GLU A 142 13.71 29.19 23.43
CA GLU A 142 14.76 28.51 22.67
C GLU A 142 16.01 29.39 22.56
N LEU A 143 15.86 30.68 22.25
CA LEU A 143 16.98 31.63 22.24
C LEU A 143 17.69 31.69 23.59
N VAL A 144 16.94 31.75 24.70
CA VAL A 144 17.52 31.73 26.05
C VAL A 144 18.30 30.45 26.31
N LYS A 145 17.78 29.28 25.90
CA LYS A 145 18.50 28.01 26.02
C LYS A 145 19.80 27.98 25.21
N GLN A 146 19.77 28.47 23.98
CA GLN A 146 20.96 28.52 23.13
C GLN A 146 21.99 29.50 23.70
N ASN A 147 21.54 30.65 24.20
CA ASN A 147 22.41 31.62 24.88
C ASN A 147 23.09 31.00 26.11
N ASN A 148 22.34 30.27 26.94
CA ASN A 148 22.91 29.59 28.11
C ASN A 148 23.96 28.53 27.71
N LYS A 149 23.72 27.78 26.62
CA LYS A 149 24.73 26.84 26.10
C LYS A 149 25.98 27.55 25.62
N LEU A 150 25.82 28.67 24.91
CA LEU A 150 26.95 29.47 24.43
C LEU A 150 27.76 30.02 25.61
N ASN A 151 27.10 30.56 26.64
CA ASN A 151 27.77 31.04 27.85
C ASN A 151 28.55 29.94 28.56
N LEU A 152 27.98 28.73 28.72
CA LEU A 152 28.71 27.58 29.28
C LEU A 152 29.96 27.22 28.47
N ILE A 153 29.89 27.29 27.13
CA ILE A 153 31.04 27.04 26.27
C ILE A 153 32.08 28.15 26.45
N THR A 154 31.65 29.41 26.51
CA THR A 154 32.53 30.56 26.79
C THR A 154 33.25 30.39 28.14
N ASP A 155 32.53 30.06 29.21
CA ASP A 155 33.10 29.81 30.54
C ASP A 155 34.15 28.70 30.51
N ASN A 156 33.86 27.62 29.78
CA ASN A 156 34.78 26.49 29.63
C ASN A 156 36.06 26.91 28.88
N ILE A 157 35.93 27.73 27.83
CA ILE A 157 37.08 28.26 27.09
C ILE A 157 37.94 29.13 28.02
N GLU A 158 37.33 30.05 28.76
CA GLU A 158 38.02 30.91 29.72
C GLU A 158 38.72 30.11 30.83
N LEU A 159 38.07 29.06 31.35
CA LEU A 159 38.64 28.16 32.34
C LEU A 159 39.88 27.44 31.79
N LEU A 160 39.82 26.95 30.54
CA LEU A 160 40.94 26.28 29.89
C LEU A 160 42.11 27.24 29.66
N ILE A 161 41.85 28.47 29.21
CA ILE A 161 42.89 29.51 29.06
C ILE A 161 43.54 29.81 30.42
N SER A 162 42.73 29.99 31.47
CA SER A 162 43.22 30.22 32.85
C SER A 162 44.04 29.04 33.38
N TYR A 163 43.61 27.81 33.11
CA TYR A 163 44.33 26.60 33.51
C TYR A 163 45.68 26.47 32.81
N LEU A 164 45.72 26.68 31.49
CA LEU A 164 46.95 26.62 30.71
C LEU A 164 47.95 27.68 31.16
N ASN A 165 47.47 28.90 31.44
CA ASN A 165 48.29 29.95 32.03
C ASN A 165 48.86 29.54 33.39
N LYS A 166 48.04 29.04 34.32
CA LYS A 166 48.47 28.68 35.68
C LYS A 166 49.40 27.48 35.73
N LYS A 167 49.21 26.48 34.87
CA LYS A 167 49.98 25.23 34.91
C LYS A 167 51.26 25.27 34.09
N TYR A 168 51.22 25.95 32.95
CA TYR A 168 52.31 25.96 31.97
C TYR A 168 52.93 27.35 31.76
N PHE A 169 52.46 28.38 32.47
CA PHE A 169 52.96 29.77 32.37
C PHE A 169 52.88 30.37 30.96
N ILE A 170 51.91 29.92 30.16
CA ILE A 170 51.68 30.44 28.81
C ILE A 170 50.85 31.72 28.90
N ASP A 171 51.24 32.76 28.16
CA ASP A 171 50.52 34.03 28.12
C ASP A 171 49.11 33.87 27.50
N PRO A 172 48.02 34.34 28.13
CA PRO A 172 46.67 34.16 27.63
C PRO A 172 46.43 34.81 26.25
N GLN A 173 47.13 35.90 25.93
CA GLN A 173 46.99 36.56 24.63
C GLN A 173 47.59 35.71 23.50
N GLN A 174 48.72 35.05 23.76
CA GLN A 174 49.33 34.11 22.82
C GLN A 174 48.40 32.90 22.57
N ILE A 175 47.78 32.34 23.61
CA ILE A 175 46.79 31.25 23.46
C ILE A 175 45.63 31.70 22.58
N ARG A 176 45.06 32.87 22.83
CA ARG A 176 43.94 33.38 22.02
C ARG A 176 44.33 33.62 20.57
N SER A 177 45.54 34.14 20.31
CA SER A 177 46.03 34.35 18.95
C SER A 177 46.24 33.03 18.19
N GLU A 178 46.77 32.00 18.85
CA GLU A 178 47.01 30.68 18.25
C GLU A 178 45.72 29.91 17.97
N TYR A 179 44.70 30.05 18.83
CA TYR A 179 43.38 29.43 18.65
C TYR A 179 42.39 30.33 17.91
N GLU A 180 42.86 31.43 17.31
CA GLU A 180 42.04 32.39 16.54
C GLU A 180 40.80 32.91 17.32
N ILE A 181 40.91 33.02 18.64
CA ILE A 181 39.82 33.53 19.49
C ILE A 181 39.77 35.06 19.36
N PRO A 182 38.70 35.64 18.78
CA PRO A 182 38.61 37.08 18.60
C PRO A 182 38.64 37.83 19.93
N GLN A 183 39.21 39.04 19.96
CA GLN A 183 39.17 39.90 21.16
C GLN A 183 37.75 40.33 21.53
N GLU A 184 36.83 40.31 20.55
CA GLU A 184 35.41 40.58 20.73
C GLU A 184 34.63 39.39 21.33
N PHE A 185 35.28 38.23 21.51
CA PHE A 185 34.69 37.06 22.15
C PHE A 185 34.53 37.31 23.66
N MET A 186 33.39 37.89 24.01
CA MET A 186 32.98 38.16 25.39
C MET A 186 31.76 37.31 25.73
N GLU A 187 31.51 37.10 27.02
CA GLU A 187 30.23 36.54 27.49
C GLU A 187 29.07 37.33 26.87
N PHE A 188 28.04 36.62 26.40
CA PHE A 188 26.82 37.28 25.96
C PHE A 188 26.16 37.88 27.20
N THR A 189 26.44 39.15 27.46
CA THR A 189 25.84 39.91 28.55
C THR A 189 24.33 39.85 28.41
N ASN A 190 23.64 39.82 29.56
CA ASN A 190 22.22 39.53 29.76
C ASN A 190 21.22 40.49 29.08
N GLU A 191 21.50 41.06 27.91
CA GLU A 191 20.59 41.95 27.18
C GLU A 191 19.30 41.24 26.72
N ILE A 192 19.29 39.90 26.68
CA ILE A 192 18.09 39.11 26.39
C ILE A 192 17.13 39.05 27.59
N SER A 193 17.61 39.29 28.82
CA SER A 193 16.75 39.28 30.02
C SER A 193 15.85 40.52 30.13
N SER A 194 16.14 41.58 29.36
CA SER A 194 15.37 42.84 29.34
C SER A 194 14.37 42.98 28.18
N LEU A 195 14.33 42.02 27.26
CA LEU A 195 13.25 41.84 26.26
C LEU A 195 12.26 40.79 26.75
#